data_AF-A0A538CXX3-F1
#
_entry.id   AF-A0A538CXX3-F1
#
_cell.length_a   1.000
_cell.length_b   1.000
_cell.length_c   1.000
_cell.angle_alpha   90.00
_cell.angle_beta   90.00
_cell.angle_gamma   90.00
#
_symmetry.space_group_name_H-M   'P 1'
#
loop_
_entity.id
_entity.type
_entity.pdbx_description
1 polymer ?
#
loop_
_entity_poly.entity_id
_entity_poly.type
_entity_poly.pdbx_seq_one_letter_code
_entity_poly.pdbx_strand_id
1 'polypeptide(L)'
;MRKFSVRPTLTLKGRTFKGLRGWAGKPTHPPLTDFPVAAYVMTAIFDVIASIGRKETFARDFFRAGTYVVIAGAAVSVLTALTGFWDWLRSTEKGTQARRTANTHAWTMITVSVVALVDIALRLNVYHTRTHPTIAILVLSVVLAALVALGAAFGGTLVYDYGFNVETATDSPVWHPSETDVLPGHDRDSKN
;
A
#
# COMPACT_ATOMS: atom_id res chain seq x y z
N MET A 1 1.33 26.55 27.00
CA MET A 1 0.86 25.80 25.82
C MET A 1 1.53 24.45 25.79
N ARG A 2 0.75 23.37 25.78
CA ARG A 2 1.26 22.01 25.57
C ARG A 2 1.91 21.92 24.19
N LYS A 3 3.11 21.34 24.12
CA LYS A 3 3.84 21.13 22.85
C LYS A 3 3.60 19.73 22.24
N PHE A 4 3.09 18.82 23.05
CA PHE A 4 2.87 17.42 22.68
C PHE A 4 1.47 16.99 23.09
N SER A 5 0.87 16.16 22.24
CA SER A 5 -0.41 15.48 22.47
C SER A 5 -0.18 13.99 22.21
N VAL A 6 -0.52 13.14 23.19
CA VAL A 6 -0.39 11.68 23.06
C VAL A 6 -1.79 11.10 22.99
N ARG A 7 -2.34 11.07 21.77
CA ARG A 7 -3.63 10.44 21.50
C ARG A 7 -3.44 8.92 21.44
N PRO A 8 -4.36 8.10 21.96
CA PRO A 8 -4.31 6.65 21.79
C PRO A 8 -4.63 6.29 20.32
N THR A 9 -3.63 6.41 19.44
CA THR A 9 -3.73 6.22 17.99
C THR A 9 -4.20 4.82 17.61
N LEU A 10 -4.00 3.83 18.48
CA LEU A 10 -4.44 2.45 18.30
C LEU A 10 -5.82 2.16 18.91
N THR A 11 -6.52 3.13 19.50
CA THR A 11 -7.84 2.85 20.09
C THR A 11 -8.85 2.44 19.04
N LEU A 12 -9.55 1.33 19.32
CA LEU A 12 -10.68 0.80 18.54
C LEU A 12 -12.00 0.90 19.31
N LYS A 13 -11.96 1.36 20.57
CA LYS A 13 -13.14 1.50 21.43
C LYS A 13 -14.13 2.45 20.77
N GLY A 14 -15.40 2.03 20.69
CA GLY A 14 -16.48 2.79 20.04
C GLY A 14 -16.54 2.68 18.51
N ARG A 15 -15.59 1.98 17.86
CA ARG A 15 -15.63 1.78 16.40
C ARG A 15 -16.32 0.46 16.06
N THR A 16 -17.26 0.49 15.11
CA THR A 16 -17.88 -0.71 14.56
C THR A 16 -16.85 -1.51 13.76
N PHE A 17 -16.72 -2.81 14.06
CA PHE A 17 -15.91 -3.74 13.28
C PHE A 17 -16.63 -4.13 11.98
N LYS A 18 -15.92 -4.09 10.85
CA LYS A 18 -16.45 -4.34 9.50
C LYS A 18 -15.81 -5.55 8.81
N GLY A 19 -15.25 -6.48 9.59
CA GLY A 19 -14.56 -7.67 9.07
C GLY A 19 -13.20 -7.33 8.45
N LEU A 20 -12.88 -7.91 7.29
CA LEU A 20 -11.61 -7.69 6.58
C LEU A 20 -11.38 -6.24 6.14
N ARG A 21 -12.43 -5.43 6.10
CA ARG A 21 -12.35 -3.99 5.84
C ARG A 21 -11.74 -3.20 7.00
N GLY A 22 -11.67 -3.79 8.20
CA GLY A 22 -11.16 -3.14 9.40
C GLY A 22 -12.28 -2.52 10.25
N TRP A 23 -12.02 -1.34 10.79
CA TRP A 23 -12.95 -0.62 11.66
C TRP A 23 -13.45 0.65 10.98
N ALA A 24 -14.62 1.16 11.39
CA ALA A 24 -15.09 2.47 10.95
C ALA A 24 -13.97 3.52 11.13
N GLY A 25 -13.61 4.26 10.06
CA GLY A 25 -12.54 5.26 10.04
C GLY A 25 -11.10 4.74 10.15
N LYS A 26 -10.91 3.41 10.22
CA LYS A 26 -9.59 2.75 10.27
C LYS A 26 -9.59 1.52 9.35
N PRO A 27 -9.48 1.74 8.02
CA PRO A 27 -9.50 0.66 7.06
C PRO A 27 -8.23 -0.19 7.14
N THR A 28 -8.37 -1.50 6.94
CA THR A 28 -7.22 -2.43 6.93
C THR A 28 -6.41 -2.35 5.66
N HIS A 29 -7.06 -2.09 4.51
CA HIS A 29 -6.40 -2.17 3.20
C HIS A 29 -5.27 -1.16 3.02
N PRO A 30 -5.45 0.17 3.24
CA PRO A 30 -4.38 1.14 2.96
C PRO A 30 -3.08 0.89 3.73
N PRO A 31 -3.06 0.64 5.06
CA PRO A 31 -1.81 0.31 5.76
C PRO A 31 -1.15 -0.99 5.27
N LEU A 32 -1.92 -1.96 4.78
CA LEU A 32 -1.34 -3.18 4.20
C LEU A 32 -0.65 -2.88 2.85
N THR A 33 -1.09 -1.88 2.10
CA THR A 33 -0.50 -1.54 0.80
C THR A 33 0.92 -0.97 0.91
N ASP A 34 1.31 -0.43 2.05
CA ASP A 34 2.66 0.12 2.28
C ASP A 34 3.75 -0.93 2.01
N PHE A 35 3.50 -2.18 2.44
CA PHE A 35 4.44 -3.29 2.28
C PHE A 35 4.72 -3.65 0.82
N PRO A 36 3.72 -4.00 -0.03
CA PRO A 36 3.97 -4.32 -1.42
C PRO A 36 4.46 -3.12 -2.23
N VAL A 37 4.02 -1.89 -1.93
CA VAL A 37 4.53 -0.68 -2.60
C VAL A 37 6.02 -0.53 -2.35
N ALA A 38 6.44 -0.56 -1.08
CA ALA A 38 7.86 -0.48 -0.73
C ALA A 38 8.64 -1.65 -1.32
N ALA A 39 8.12 -2.88 -1.22
CA ALA A 39 8.81 -4.07 -1.72
C ALA A 39 9.11 -3.97 -3.22
N TYR A 40 8.11 -3.67 -4.05
CA TYR A 40 8.28 -3.63 -5.50
C TYR A 40 9.18 -2.47 -5.97
N VAL A 41 9.10 -1.32 -5.31
CA VAL A 41 10.02 -0.20 -5.58
C VAL A 41 11.45 -0.57 -5.17
N MET A 42 11.65 -1.16 -4.00
CA MET A 42 12.97 -1.57 -3.52
C MET A 42 13.59 -2.69 -4.37
N THR A 43 12.78 -3.64 -4.86
CA THR A 43 13.24 -4.66 -5.82
C THR A 43 13.85 -4.02 -7.06
N ALA A 44 13.19 -3.01 -7.65
CA ALA A 44 13.72 -2.31 -8.82
C ALA A 44 15.02 -1.56 -8.51
N ILE A 45 15.08 -0.87 -7.36
CA ILE A 45 16.29 -0.18 -6.91
C ILE A 45 17.46 -1.16 -6.76
N PHE A 46 17.23 -2.30 -6.12
CA PHE A 46 18.26 -3.32 -5.93
C PHE A 46 18.74 -3.94 -7.24
N ASP A 47 17.82 -4.19 -8.18
CA ASP A 47 18.19 -4.68 -9.50
C ASP A 47 18.99 -3.67 -10.32
N VAL A 48 18.65 -2.38 -10.25
CA VAL A 48 19.42 -1.31 -10.90
C VAL A 48 20.83 -1.24 -10.32
N ILE A 49 20.97 -1.27 -8.99
CA ILE A 49 22.28 -1.28 -8.31
C ILE A 49 23.09 -2.52 -8.74
N ALA A 50 22.47 -3.70 -8.74
CA ALA A 50 23.13 -4.94 -9.15
C ALA A 50 23.54 -4.94 -10.63
N SER A 51 22.74 -4.31 -11.51
CA SER A 51 23.03 -4.18 -12.94
C SER A 51 24.20 -3.23 -13.21
N ILE A 52 24.20 -2.05 -12.58
CA ILE A 52 25.30 -1.07 -12.71
C ILE A 52 26.60 -1.67 -12.17
N GLY A 53 26.54 -2.29 -10.99
CA GLY A 53 27.66 -2.94 -10.32
C GLY A 53 27.93 -4.36 -10.76
N ARG A 54 27.52 -4.84 -11.94
CA ARG A 54 27.55 -6.28 -12.32
C ARG A 54 28.91 -6.99 -12.22
N LYS A 55 30.01 -6.23 -12.15
CA LYS A 55 31.39 -6.74 -11.96
C LYS A 55 31.84 -6.73 -10.50
N GLU A 56 31.10 -6.06 -9.64
CA GLU A 56 31.37 -5.89 -8.22
C GLU A 56 30.75 -7.02 -7.40
N THR A 57 31.36 -7.29 -6.24
CA THR A 57 30.91 -8.37 -5.33
C THR A 57 29.51 -8.12 -4.77
N PHE A 58 29.15 -6.84 -4.53
CA PHE A 58 27.85 -6.47 -3.96
C PHE A 58 26.67 -6.73 -4.91
N ALA A 59 26.87 -6.85 -6.22
CA ALA A 59 25.77 -7.05 -7.17
C ALA A 59 24.95 -8.31 -6.85
N ARG A 60 25.65 -9.37 -6.40
CA ARG A 60 25.01 -10.61 -5.98
C ARG A 60 24.09 -10.41 -4.78
N ASP A 61 24.53 -9.62 -3.80
CA ASP A 61 23.79 -9.40 -2.57
C ASP A 61 22.54 -8.57 -2.84
N PHE A 62 22.66 -7.52 -3.65
CA PHE A 62 21.49 -6.72 -4.08
C PHE A 62 20.50 -7.54 -4.92
N PHE A 63 20.95 -8.34 -5.88
CA PHE A 63 20.05 -9.18 -6.68
C PHE A 63 19.30 -10.22 -5.83
N ARG A 64 19.97 -10.82 -4.84
CA ARG A 64 19.36 -11.74 -3.88
C ARG A 64 18.38 -11.04 -2.95
N ALA A 65 18.76 -9.90 -2.40
CA ALA A 65 17.87 -9.08 -1.59
C ALA A 65 16.60 -8.70 -2.38
N GLY A 66 16.75 -8.22 -3.62
CA GLY A 66 15.63 -7.92 -4.52
C GLY A 66 14.72 -9.12 -4.77
N THR A 67 15.31 -10.32 -4.91
CA THR A 67 14.57 -11.58 -5.07
C THR A 67 13.71 -11.92 -3.84
N TYR A 68 14.27 -11.83 -2.64
CA TYR A 68 13.49 -12.10 -1.42
C TYR A 68 12.43 -11.03 -1.15
N VAL A 69 12.76 -9.77 -1.44
CA VAL A 69 11.84 -8.64 -1.26
C VAL A 69 10.63 -8.74 -2.19
N VAL A 70 10.82 -9.08 -3.47
CA VAL A 70 9.67 -9.23 -4.38
C VAL A 70 8.78 -10.41 -3.99
N ILE A 71 9.36 -11.51 -3.50
CA ILE A 71 8.59 -12.66 -2.99
C ILE A 71 7.79 -12.28 -1.75
N ALA A 72 8.40 -11.57 -0.79
CA ALA A 72 7.71 -11.09 0.40
C ALA A 72 6.60 -10.08 0.03
N GLY A 73 6.88 -9.15 -0.89
CA GLY A 73 5.90 -8.20 -1.43
C GLY A 73 4.72 -8.89 -2.10
N ALA A 74 4.96 -9.93 -2.90
CA ALA A 74 3.91 -10.74 -3.53
C ALA A 74 3.07 -11.50 -2.50
N ALA A 75 3.69 -12.06 -1.45
CA ALA A 75 2.97 -12.74 -0.38
C ALA A 75 2.03 -11.78 0.36
N VAL A 76 2.49 -10.59 0.74
CA VAL A 76 1.65 -9.57 1.40
C VAL A 76 0.62 -8.97 0.45
N SER A 77 0.92 -8.92 -0.86
CA SER A 77 -0.05 -8.50 -1.88
C SER A 77 -1.31 -9.38 -1.90
N VAL A 78 -1.21 -10.67 -1.55
CA VAL A 78 -2.40 -11.54 -1.44
C VAL A 78 -3.34 -11.02 -0.35
N LEU A 79 -2.82 -10.74 0.85
CA LEU A 79 -3.63 -10.19 1.95
C LEU A 79 -4.18 -8.80 1.61
N THR A 80 -3.37 -7.99 0.94
CA THR A 80 -3.75 -6.65 0.46
C THR A 80 -4.88 -6.73 -0.57
N ALA A 81 -4.80 -7.66 -1.53
CA ALA A 81 -5.84 -7.87 -2.53
C ALA A 81 -7.14 -8.39 -1.92
N LEU A 82 -7.07 -9.28 -0.92
CA LEU A 82 -8.25 -9.77 -0.21
C LEU A 82 -8.98 -8.64 0.52
N THR A 83 -8.25 -7.83 1.29
CA THR A 83 -8.86 -6.67 1.99
C THR A 83 -9.41 -5.63 1.01
N GLY A 84 -8.68 -5.33 -0.06
CA GLY A 84 -9.12 -4.41 -1.12
C GLY A 84 -10.34 -4.91 -1.90
N PHE A 85 -10.44 -6.22 -2.14
CA PHE A 85 -11.61 -6.83 -2.76
C PHE A 85 -12.87 -6.67 -1.90
N TRP A 86 -12.75 -6.83 -0.58
CA TRP A 86 -13.87 -6.62 0.34
C TRP A 86 -14.31 -5.15 0.41
N ASP A 87 -13.35 -4.23 0.37
CA ASP A 87 -13.63 -2.80 0.28
C ASP A 87 -14.32 -2.44 -1.04
N TRP A 88 -13.82 -2.94 -2.17
CA TRP A 88 -14.50 -2.80 -3.45
C TRP A 88 -15.92 -3.35 -3.38
N LEU A 89 -16.10 -4.60 -2.93
CA LEU A 89 -17.40 -5.27 -2.93
C LEU A 89 -18.44 -4.58 -2.05
N ARG A 90 -18.04 -4.06 -0.88
CA ARG A 90 -18.97 -3.59 0.17
C ARG A 90 -18.96 -2.09 0.41
N SER A 91 -18.00 -1.33 -0.13
CA SER A 91 -17.88 0.12 0.10
C SER A 91 -18.04 0.94 -1.18
N THR A 92 -18.13 0.32 -2.36
CA THR A 92 -18.36 1.06 -3.61
C THR A 92 -19.68 0.64 -4.26
N GLU A 93 -20.50 1.63 -4.59
CA GLU A 93 -21.76 1.43 -5.30
C GLU A 93 -21.55 1.47 -6.83
N LYS A 94 -22.24 0.58 -7.56
CA LYS A 94 -22.14 0.52 -9.03
C LYS A 94 -22.62 1.84 -9.66
N GLY A 95 -21.98 2.24 -10.76
CA GLY A 95 -22.30 3.49 -11.48
C GLY A 95 -21.61 4.75 -10.92
N THR A 96 -21.08 4.71 -9.70
CA THR A 96 -20.38 5.86 -9.10
C THR A 96 -18.97 6.09 -9.67
N GLN A 97 -18.46 7.32 -9.58
CA GLN A 97 -17.08 7.65 -9.92
C GLN A 97 -16.07 6.92 -9.02
N ALA A 98 -16.39 6.77 -7.74
CA ALA A 98 -15.58 6.00 -6.79
C ALA A 98 -15.41 4.55 -7.27
N ARG A 99 -16.49 3.88 -7.71
CA ARG A 99 -16.41 2.51 -8.27
C ARG A 99 -15.55 2.43 -9.52
N ARG A 100 -15.65 3.40 -10.43
CA ARG A 100 -14.81 3.42 -11.65
C ARG A 100 -13.33 3.61 -11.33
N THR A 101 -13.02 4.49 -10.37
CA THR A 101 -11.65 4.70 -9.91
C THR A 101 -11.11 3.47 -9.20
N ALA A 102 -11.90 2.85 -8.33
CA ALA A 102 -11.56 1.58 -7.66
C ALA A 102 -11.35 0.43 -8.66
N ASN A 103 -12.13 0.35 -9.73
CA ASN A 103 -11.91 -0.60 -10.81
C ASN A 103 -10.56 -0.36 -11.52
N THR A 104 -10.23 0.91 -11.81
CA THR A 104 -8.97 1.29 -12.46
C THR A 104 -7.77 0.90 -11.61
N HIS A 105 -7.84 1.21 -10.30
CA HIS A 105 -6.87 0.76 -9.31
C HIS A 105 -6.75 -0.77 -9.28
N ALA A 106 -7.86 -1.49 -9.13
CA ALA A 106 -7.86 -2.95 -9.03
C ALA A 106 -7.26 -3.63 -10.28
N TRP A 107 -7.63 -3.17 -11.49
CA TRP A 107 -7.05 -3.69 -12.73
C TRP A 107 -5.54 -3.43 -12.82
N THR A 108 -5.10 -2.23 -12.42
CA THR A 108 -3.66 -1.90 -12.35
C THR A 108 -2.93 -2.86 -11.41
N MET A 109 -3.50 -3.13 -10.22
CA MET A 109 -2.88 -4.02 -9.24
C MET A 109 -2.91 -5.50 -9.64
N ILE A 110 -3.90 -5.94 -10.43
CA ILE A 110 -3.90 -7.27 -11.05
C ILE A 110 -2.75 -7.38 -12.04
N THR A 111 -2.53 -6.36 -12.89
CA THR A 111 -1.38 -6.32 -13.80
C THR A 111 -0.05 -6.36 -13.05
N VAL A 112 0.10 -5.54 -11.99
CA VAL A 112 1.26 -5.58 -11.08
C VAL A 112 1.50 -7.00 -10.55
N SER A 113 0.45 -7.67 -10.08
CA SER A 113 0.56 -9.03 -9.53
C SER A 113 1.05 -10.03 -10.58
N VAL A 114 0.54 -9.96 -11.81
CA VAL A 114 1.00 -10.83 -12.91
C VAL A 114 2.47 -10.56 -13.24
N VAL A 115 2.87 -9.29 -13.36
CA VAL A 115 4.27 -8.90 -13.62
C VAL A 115 5.18 -9.40 -12.50
N ALA A 116 4.79 -9.25 -11.23
CA ALA A 116 5.56 -9.74 -10.09
C ALA A 116 5.72 -11.27 -10.11
N LEU A 117 4.67 -12.03 -10.44
CA LEU A 117 4.75 -13.48 -10.53
C LEU A 117 5.67 -13.94 -11.67
N VAL A 118 5.63 -13.27 -12.82
CA VAL A 118 6.55 -13.54 -13.94
C VAL A 118 7.99 -13.21 -13.55
N ASP A 119 8.21 -12.06 -12.92
CA ASP A 119 9.53 -11.64 -12.42
C ASP A 119 10.10 -12.65 -11.42
N ILE A 120 9.30 -13.09 -10.44
CA ILE A 120 9.67 -14.14 -9.47
C ILE A 120 10.03 -15.44 -10.19
N ALA A 121 9.21 -15.90 -11.14
CA ALA A 121 9.48 -17.13 -11.87
C ALA A 121 10.82 -17.08 -12.62
N LEU A 122 11.12 -15.95 -13.28
CA LEU A 122 12.40 -15.75 -13.96
C LEU A 122 13.58 -15.71 -12.99
N ARG A 123 13.44 -15.02 -11.84
CA ARG A 123 14.47 -14.99 -10.79
C ARG A 123 14.78 -16.38 -10.26
N LEU A 124 13.76 -17.18 -9.94
CA LEU A 124 13.93 -18.53 -9.42
C LEU A 124 14.64 -19.44 -10.42
N ASN A 125 14.42 -19.25 -11.73
CA ASN A 125 15.11 -19.99 -12.78
C ASN A 125 16.62 -19.71 -12.84
N VAL A 126 17.04 -18.47 -12.53
CA VAL A 126 18.46 -18.04 -12.63
C VAL A 126 19.15 -17.88 -11.27
N TYR A 127 18.45 -18.16 -10.16
CA TYR A 127 18.88 -17.80 -8.80
C TYR A 127 20.25 -18.38 -8.41
N HIS A 128 20.54 -19.60 -8.84
CA HIS A 128 21.79 -20.29 -8.53
C HIS A 128 22.89 -20.06 -9.56
N THR A 129 22.55 -19.55 -10.74
CA THR A 129 23.47 -19.44 -11.89
C THR A 129 23.91 -18.02 -12.18
N ARG A 130 23.23 -17.00 -11.63
CA ARG A 130 23.56 -15.59 -11.87
C ARG A 130 23.79 -14.79 -10.59
N THR A 131 24.59 -13.74 -10.73
CA THR A 131 24.94 -12.78 -9.66
C THR A 131 24.30 -11.42 -9.85
N HIS A 132 23.54 -11.20 -10.91
CA HIS A 132 22.88 -9.93 -11.23
C HIS A 132 21.65 -10.23 -12.11
N PRO A 133 20.65 -9.33 -12.17
CA PRO A 133 19.46 -9.55 -12.97
C PRO A 133 19.81 -9.67 -14.46
N THR A 134 19.03 -10.47 -15.19
CA THR A 134 19.02 -10.40 -16.65
C THR A 134 18.38 -9.09 -17.09
N ILE A 135 18.56 -8.69 -18.37
CA ILE A 135 17.86 -7.52 -18.91
C ILE A 135 16.34 -7.67 -18.74
N ALA A 136 15.80 -8.87 -18.95
CA ALA A 136 14.37 -9.14 -18.78
C ALA A 136 13.91 -8.91 -17.33
N ILE A 137 14.64 -9.43 -16.34
CA ILE A 137 14.32 -9.23 -14.91
C ILE A 137 14.43 -7.74 -14.53
N LEU A 138 15.48 -7.06 -14.99
CA LEU A 138 15.65 -5.62 -14.74
C LEU A 138 14.51 -4.79 -15.32
N VAL A 139 14.09 -5.08 -16.56
CA VAL A 139 12.96 -4.38 -17.19
C VAL A 139 11.67 -4.66 -16.42
N LEU A 140 11.41 -5.93 -16.06
CA LEU A 140 10.22 -6.29 -15.29
C LEU A 140 10.18 -5.60 -13.93
N SER A 141 11.31 -5.53 -13.20
CA SER A 141 11.33 -4.85 -11.90
C SER A 141 11.11 -3.34 -12.02
N VAL A 142 11.69 -2.68 -13.02
CA VAL A 142 11.43 -1.25 -13.28
C VAL A 142 9.96 -1.02 -13.68
N VAL A 143 9.40 -1.86 -14.55
CA VAL A 143 7.97 -1.80 -14.93
C VAL A 143 7.08 -2.04 -13.71
N LEU A 144 7.45 -2.99 -12.84
CA LEU A 144 6.73 -3.29 -11.62
C LEU A 144 6.71 -2.09 -10.67
N ALA A 145 7.86 -1.42 -10.47
CA ALA A 145 7.95 -0.20 -9.68
C ALA A 145 7.13 0.96 -10.26
N ALA A 146 7.12 1.13 -11.59
CA ALA A 146 6.31 2.16 -12.24
C ALA A 146 4.80 1.88 -12.11
N LEU A 147 4.38 0.64 -12.35
CA LEU A 147 2.97 0.25 -12.26
C LEU A 147 2.44 0.29 -10.82
N VAL A 148 3.24 -0.11 -9.83
CA VAL A 148 2.82 -0.01 -8.42
C VAL A 148 2.70 1.45 -7.99
N ALA A 149 3.57 2.34 -8.46
CA ALA A 149 3.45 3.78 -8.19
C ALA A 149 2.17 4.37 -8.82
N LEU A 150 1.83 3.97 -10.04
CA LEU A 150 0.56 4.34 -10.69
C LEU A 150 -0.65 3.79 -9.92
N GLY A 151 -0.60 2.53 -9.50
CA GLY A 151 -1.62 1.91 -8.67
C GLY A 151 -1.80 2.65 -7.34
N ALA A 152 -0.70 3.02 -6.69
CA ALA A 152 -0.68 3.81 -5.46
C ALA A 152 -1.28 5.21 -5.67
N ALA A 153 -1.06 5.86 -6.82
CA ALA A 153 -1.69 7.14 -7.13
C ALA A 153 -3.23 7.03 -7.19
N PHE A 154 -3.77 6.01 -7.88
CA PHE A 154 -5.22 5.77 -7.87
C PHE A 154 -5.76 5.42 -6.49
N GLY A 155 -5.01 4.64 -5.71
CA GLY A 155 -5.35 4.33 -4.31
C GLY A 155 -5.34 5.59 -3.42
N GLY A 156 -4.38 6.48 -3.65
CA GLY A 156 -4.27 7.78 -3.01
C GLY A 156 -5.48 8.66 -3.30
N THR A 157 -5.93 8.75 -4.55
CA THR A 157 -7.17 9.47 -4.87
C THR A 157 -8.38 8.91 -4.14
N LEU A 158 -8.52 7.58 -4.03
CA LEU A 158 -9.60 6.99 -3.24
C LEU A 158 -9.55 7.44 -1.77
N VAL A 159 -8.38 7.39 -1.14
CA VAL A 159 -8.24 7.69 0.29
C VAL A 159 -8.29 9.20 0.56
N TYR A 160 -7.46 9.99 -0.13
CA TYR A 160 -7.23 11.40 0.18
C TYR A 160 -8.23 12.33 -0.49
N ASP A 161 -8.68 12.03 -1.72
CA ASP A 161 -9.62 12.89 -2.44
C ASP A 161 -11.08 12.49 -2.17
N TYR A 162 -11.36 11.18 -2.11
CA TYR A 162 -12.73 10.69 -1.91
C TYR A 162 -13.07 10.29 -0.47
N GLY A 163 -12.10 10.30 0.46
CA GLY A 163 -12.33 9.90 1.84
C GLY A 163 -12.75 8.43 1.98
N PHE A 164 -12.29 7.55 1.08
CA PHE A 164 -12.80 6.19 0.99
C PHE A 164 -12.47 5.35 2.24
N ASN A 165 -13.52 4.93 2.95
CA ASN A 165 -13.46 4.22 4.25
C ASN A 165 -12.75 4.99 5.39
N VAL A 166 -12.41 6.27 5.20
CA VAL A 166 -11.84 7.15 6.23
C VAL A 166 -12.85 8.22 6.61
N GLU A 167 -12.60 8.89 7.74
CA GLU A 167 -13.42 10.03 8.18
C GLU A 167 -12.85 11.31 7.55
N THR A 168 -13.67 12.03 6.78
CA THR A 168 -13.28 13.33 6.23
C THR A 168 -13.33 14.38 7.32
N ALA A 169 -12.18 14.97 7.65
CA ALA A 169 -12.12 16.11 8.55
C ALA A 169 -12.52 17.37 7.77
N THR A 170 -13.70 17.92 8.04
CA THR A 170 -14.10 19.25 7.58
C THR A 170 -13.55 20.29 8.58
N ASP A 171 -14.40 20.85 9.43
CA ASP A 171 -13.99 21.75 10.52
C ASP A 171 -13.69 20.95 11.80
N SER A 172 -12.58 20.22 11.78
CA SER A 172 -12.24 19.33 12.89
C SER A 172 -11.66 20.12 14.07
N PRO A 173 -12.15 19.92 15.31
CA PRO A 173 -11.71 20.69 16.47
C PRO A 173 -10.24 20.49 16.85
N VAL A 174 -9.58 19.47 16.28
CA VAL A 174 -8.13 19.25 16.41
C VAL A 174 -7.30 20.38 15.77
N TRP A 175 -7.90 21.18 14.88
CA TRP A 175 -7.23 22.30 14.21
C TRP A 175 -7.46 23.65 14.91
N HIS A 176 -8.30 23.70 15.95
CA HIS A 176 -8.54 24.92 16.71
C HIS A 176 -7.54 25.07 17.87
N PRO A 177 -7.09 26.30 18.20
CA PRO A 177 -6.28 26.54 19.39
C PRO A 177 -6.98 26.04 20.65
N SER A 178 -6.40 25.03 21.31
CA SER A 178 -6.91 24.48 22.57
C SER A 178 -5.79 23.80 23.37
N GLU A 179 -5.93 23.78 24.70
CA GLU A 179 -5.07 23.00 25.61
C GLU A 179 -5.68 21.61 25.93
N THR A 180 -6.84 21.28 25.34
CA THR A 180 -7.54 20.00 25.53
C THR A 180 -7.39 19.11 24.30
N ASP A 181 -6.92 17.89 24.52
CA ASP A 181 -6.83 16.89 23.46
C ASP A 181 -8.22 16.37 23.06
N VAL A 182 -8.54 16.37 21.76
CA VAL A 182 -9.78 15.80 21.24
C VAL A 182 -9.63 14.27 21.12
N LEU A 183 -10.38 13.52 21.91
CA LEU A 183 -10.37 12.05 21.88
C LEU A 183 -11.50 11.48 20.99
N PRO A 184 -11.32 10.31 20.35
CA PRO A 184 -12.39 9.69 19.55
C PRO A 184 -13.63 9.40 20.42
N GLY A 185 -14.83 9.67 19.91
CA GLY A 185 -16.10 9.45 20.61
C GLY A 185 -16.52 10.57 21.58
N HIS A 186 -15.76 11.67 21.66
CA HIS A 186 -16.19 12.93 22.30
C HIS A 186 -16.91 13.83 21.30
N ASP A 187 -17.84 13.29 20.52
CA ASP A 187 -18.73 14.13 19.75
C ASP A 187 -19.76 14.73 20.71
N ARG A 188 -19.81 16.06 20.73
CA ARG A 188 -20.80 16.83 21.48
C ARG A 188 -22.19 16.59 20.88
N ASP A 189 -22.85 15.53 21.29
CA ASP A 189 -24.31 15.46 21.39
C ASP A 189 -24.82 16.15 22.67
N SER A 190 -24.07 17.12 23.20
CA SER A 190 -24.53 18.03 24.25
C SER A 190 -24.89 19.41 23.67
N LYS A 191 -25.69 19.44 22.61
CA LYS A 191 -26.61 20.56 22.40
C LYS A 191 -28.01 20.05 22.72
N ASN A 192 -28.56 20.63 23.79
CA ASN A 192 -29.94 20.49 24.29
C ASN A 192 -30.98 20.22 23.21
#